data_AF-A0A2W7NLA3-F1
#
_entry.id   AF-A0A2W7NLA3-F1
#
_cell.length_a   1.000
_cell.length_b   1.000
_cell.length_c   1.000
_cell.angle_alpha   90.00
_cell.angle_beta   90.00
_cell.angle_gamma   90.00
#
_symmetry.space_group_name_H-M   'P 1'
#
loop_
_entity.id
_entity.type
_entity.pdbx_description
1 polymer ?
#
loop_
_entity_poly.entity_id
_entity_poly.type
_entity_poly.pdbx_seq_one_letter_code
_entity_poly.pdbx_strand_id
1 'polypeptide(L)'
;MGFKKISLTEYLKLHKKQNPHCNITEVKKQLNQTLKDYQNGIKCTCGNDIWVIGSAFVGNSCFTCIKGESYPTDDYEIDIAMHKRTPVKGRRHIDQIDPMEINGYFDDDGYEINMDLVPKPDLCITCVHEDDPNTEIICNLTRCDDYGNGPFICHDYRNRNA
;
A
#
# COMPACT_ATOMS: atom_id res chain seq x y z
N MET A 1 -4.23 -7.49 11.42
CA MET A 1 -5.68 -7.63 11.20
C MET A 1 -6.12 -6.49 10.31
N GLY A 2 -6.80 -6.77 9.20
CA GLY A 2 -7.15 -5.79 8.18
C GLY A 2 -8.15 -6.38 7.19
N PHE A 3 -8.48 -5.64 6.14
CA PHE A 3 -9.42 -6.07 5.10
C PHE A 3 -9.02 -7.40 4.46
N LYS A 4 -10.03 -8.11 3.96
CA LYS A 4 -9.85 -9.23 3.04
C LYS A 4 -9.50 -8.68 1.66
N LYS A 5 -8.34 -9.08 1.14
CA LYS A 5 -7.88 -8.71 -0.21
C LYS A 5 -8.81 -9.27 -1.28
N ILE A 6 -9.19 -8.44 -2.26
CA ILE A 6 -9.90 -8.89 -3.45
C ILE A 6 -9.46 -8.07 -4.67
N SER A 7 -9.37 -8.71 -5.84
CA SER A 7 -9.12 -7.97 -7.08
C SER A 7 -10.36 -7.21 -7.52
N LEU A 8 -10.18 -6.10 -8.26
CA LEU A 8 -11.30 -5.34 -8.84
C LEU A 8 -12.25 -6.23 -9.66
N THR A 9 -11.69 -7.14 -10.46
CA THR A 9 -12.49 -8.03 -11.33
C THR A 9 -13.30 -9.03 -10.51
N GLU A 10 -12.74 -9.59 -9.44
CA GLU A 10 -13.45 -10.52 -8.56
C GLU A 10 -14.55 -9.81 -7.77
N TYR A 11 -14.27 -8.60 -7.28
CA TYR A 11 -15.28 -7.79 -6.59
C TYR A 11 -16.48 -7.52 -7.51
N LEU A 12 -16.25 -7.12 -8.76
CA LEU A 12 -17.33 -6.89 -9.73
C LEU A 12 -18.16 -8.15 -10.00
N LYS A 13 -17.52 -9.32 -10.10
CA LYS A 13 -18.23 -10.60 -10.26
C LYS A 13 -19.12 -10.92 -9.04
N LEU A 14 -18.59 -10.77 -7.83
CA LEU A 14 -19.35 -10.97 -6.59
C LEU A 14 -20.51 -9.98 -6.48
N HIS A 15 -20.25 -8.70 -6.74
CA HIS A 15 -21.24 -7.65 -6.67
C HIS A 15 -22.38 -7.87 -7.67
N LYS A 16 -22.08 -8.29 -8.91
CA LYS A 16 -23.11 -8.62 -9.93
C LYS A 16 -23.92 -9.86 -9.57
N LYS A 17 -23.29 -10.87 -8.95
CA LYS A 17 -23.98 -12.08 -8.47
C LYS A 17 -24.98 -11.76 -7.35
N GLN A 18 -24.59 -10.90 -6.41
CA GLN A 18 -25.45 -10.49 -5.30
C GLN A 18 -26.49 -9.44 -5.71
N ASN A 19 -26.18 -8.62 -6.72
CA ASN A 19 -27.06 -7.56 -7.23
C ASN A 19 -27.29 -7.73 -8.75
N PRO A 20 -28.11 -8.69 -9.21
CA PRO A 20 -28.27 -9.01 -10.63
C PRO A 20 -28.72 -7.82 -11.50
N HIS A 21 -29.49 -6.89 -10.93
CA HIS A 21 -30.01 -5.72 -11.63
C HIS A 21 -29.05 -4.53 -11.65
N CYS A 22 -27.88 -4.62 -11.00
CA CYS A 22 -26.95 -3.50 -10.96
C CYS A 22 -26.31 -3.22 -12.33
N ASN A 23 -26.03 -1.94 -12.58
CA ASN A 23 -25.23 -1.50 -13.71
C ASN A 23 -23.74 -1.66 -13.37
N ILE A 24 -23.18 -2.82 -13.70
CA ILE A 24 -21.80 -3.16 -13.35
C ILE A 24 -20.77 -2.23 -13.99
N THR A 25 -21.09 -1.64 -15.13
CA THR A 25 -20.23 -0.67 -15.83
C THR A 25 -20.10 0.61 -15.00
N GLU A 26 -21.20 1.07 -14.41
CA GLU A 26 -21.20 2.24 -13.53
C GLU A 26 -20.46 1.96 -12.23
N VAL A 27 -20.67 0.79 -11.62
CA VAL A 27 -19.92 0.35 -10.43
C VAL A 27 -18.42 0.32 -10.71
N LYS A 28 -18.00 -0.24 -11.86
CA LYS A 28 -16.60 -0.24 -12.28
C LYS A 28 -16.04 1.18 -12.44
N LYS A 29 -16.83 2.09 -13.01
CA LYS A 29 -16.43 3.50 -13.17
C LYS A 29 -16.22 4.19 -11.82
N GLN A 30 -17.14 4.01 -10.88
CA GLN A 30 -17.06 4.58 -9.54
C GLN A 30 -15.86 4.03 -8.75
N LEU A 31 -15.63 2.72 -8.80
CA LEU A 31 -14.45 2.10 -8.18
C LEU A 31 -13.15 2.65 -8.77
N ASN A 32 -13.05 2.77 -10.09
CA ASN A 32 -11.85 3.34 -10.73
C ASN A 32 -11.64 4.82 -10.37
N GLN A 33 -12.71 5.60 -10.25
CA GLN A 33 -12.59 6.99 -9.82
C GLN A 33 -12.11 7.07 -8.37
N THR A 34 -12.69 6.25 -7.50
CA THR A 34 -12.32 6.22 -6.07
C THR A 34 -10.91 5.69 -5.87
N LEU A 35 -10.47 4.73 -6.69
CA LEU A 35 -9.07 4.29 -6.72
C LEU A 35 -8.15 5.44 -7.09
N LYS A 36 -8.48 6.24 -8.11
CA LYS A 36 -7.68 7.44 -8.45
C LYS A 36 -7.65 8.44 -7.31
N ASP A 37 -8.78 8.66 -6.64
CA ASP A 37 -8.87 9.56 -5.49
C ASP A 37 -7.98 9.08 -4.33
N TYR A 38 -8.02 7.78 -4.03
CA TYR A 38 -7.13 7.13 -3.07
C TYR A 38 -5.66 7.30 -3.48
N GLN A 39 -5.35 7.03 -4.75
CA GLN A 39 -4.01 7.14 -5.32
C GLN A 39 -3.46 8.57 -5.28
N ASN A 40 -4.33 9.57 -5.42
CA ASN A 40 -4.03 10.99 -5.29
C ASN A 40 -3.87 11.45 -3.83
N GLY A 41 -4.04 10.55 -2.86
CA GLY A 41 -3.90 10.85 -1.43
C GLY A 41 -5.09 11.60 -0.84
N ILE A 42 -6.27 11.54 -1.47
CA ILE A 42 -7.49 12.08 -0.89
C ILE A 42 -7.81 11.29 0.38
N LYS A 43 -8.07 12.03 1.46
CA LYS A 43 -8.35 11.47 2.79
C LYS A 43 -9.80 11.72 3.17
N CYS A 44 -10.30 10.88 4.07
CA CYS A 44 -11.54 11.13 4.76
C CYS A 44 -11.42 12.42 5.60
N THR A 45 -12.57 13.02 5.94
CA THR A 45 -12.64 14.20 6.81
C THR A 45 -12.02 13.99 8.19
N CYS A 46 -11.95 12.74 8.67
CA CYS A 46 -11.25 12.40 9.92
C CYS A 46 -9.72 12.25 9.78
N GLY A 47 -9.17 12.34 8.57
CA GLY A 47 -7.74 12.22 8.29
C GLY A 47 -7.26 10.80 7.90
N ASN A 48 -8.10 9.78 8.06
CA ASN A 48 -7.79 8.42 7.61
C ASN A 48 -7.86 8.30 6.07
N ASP A 49 -7.16 7.30 5.53
CA ASP A 49 -7.30 6.95 4.11
C ASP A 49 -8.72 6.46 3.80
N ILE A 50 -9.17 6.72 2.58
CA ILE A 50 -10.51 6.32 2.14
C ILE A 50 -10.58 4.81 1.95
N TRP A 51 -11.69 4.20 2.36
CA TRP A 51 -11.98 2.79 2.05
C TRP A 51 -12.57 2.75 0.64
N VAL A 52 -11.84 2.24 -0.34
CA VAL A 52 -12.15 2.39 -1.77
C VAL A 52 -13.47 1.72 -2.12
N ILE A 53 -13.69 0.49 -1.65
CA ILE A 53 -14.97 -0.21 -1.91
C ILE A 53 -16.15 0.57 -1.35
N GLY A 54 -16.08 1.02 -0.09
CA GLY A 54 -17.15 1.80 0.52
C GLY A 54 -17.35 3.15 -0.16
N SER A 55 -16.26 3.87 -0.37
CA SER A 55 -16.24 5.23 -0.92
C SER A 55 -16.81 5.32 -2.34
N ALA A 56 -16.71 4.25 -3.13
CA ALA A 56 -17.35 4.20 -4.45
C ALA A 56 -18.87 4.43 -4.39
N PHE A 57 -19.52 4.16 -3.26
CA PHE A 57 -20.97 4.28 -3.09
C PHE A 57 -21.40 5.43 -2.19
N VAL A 58 -20.59 5.80 -1.19
CA VAL A 58 -20.93 6.84 -0.18
C VAL A 58 -20.11 8.13 -0.30
N GLY A 59 -19.13 8.16 -1.19
CA GLY A 59 -18.16 9.25 -1.31
C GLY A 59 -16.95 9.07 -0.40
N ASN A 60 -15.87 9.81 -0.69
CA ASN A 60 -14.51 9.68 -0.14
C ASN A 60 -14.43 9.66 1.39
N SER A 61 -14.65 8.50 1.99
CA SER A 61 -14.77 8.27 3.43
C SER A 61 -14.04 7.00 3.87
N CYS A 62 -13.48 7.01 5.08
CA CYS A 62 -12.81 5.84 5.62
C CYS A 62 -13.84 4.82 6.15
N PHE A 63 -13.38 3.58 6.34
CA PHE A 63 -14.21 2.50 6.88
C PHE A 63 -14.90 2.86 8.19
N THR A 64 -14.18 3.43 9.15
CA THR A 64 -14.73 3.81 10.46
C THR A 64 -15.81 4.88 10.35
N CYS A 65 -15.68 5.84 9.44
CA CYS A 65 -16.72 6.84 9.23
C CYS A 65 -17.96 6.26 8.53
N ILE A 66 -17.79 5.25 7.67
CA ILE A 66 -18.92 4.60 6.97
C ILE A 66 -19.65 3.62 7.89
N LYS A 67 -18.91 2.81 8.66
CA LYS A 67 -19.44 1.66 9.40
C LYS A 67 -19.58 1.93 10.90
N GLY A 68 -18.89 2.93 11.44
CA GLY A 68 -18.79 3.16 12.89
C GLY A 68 -17.88 2.17 13.61
N GLU A 69 -17.13 1.34 12.86
CA GLU A 69 -16.31 0.25 13.39
C GLU A 69 -14.81 0.53 13.21
N SER A 70 -13.98 -0.05 14.09
CA SER A 70 -12.53 0.15 14.06
C SER A 70 -11.76 -0.96 13.33
N TYR A 71 -12.38 -2.12 13.11
CA TYR A 71 -11.70 -3.32 12.62
C TYR A 71 -12.41 -3.92 11.40
N PRO A 72 -11.83 -3.82 10.20
CA PRO A 72 -12.47 -4.28 8.97
C PRO A 72 -12.16 -5.75 8.65
N THR A 73 -12.01 -6.61 9.65
CA THR A 73 -11.50 -7.99 9.47
C THR A 73 -12.34 -8.86 8.55
N ASP A 74 -13.63 -8.54 8.41
CA ASP A 74 -14.56 -9.29 7.58
C ASP A 74 -14.94 -8.59 6.28
N ASP A 75 -14.50 -7.36 6.10
CA ASP A 75 -14.81 -6.54 4.93
C ASP A 75 -13.72 -6.67 3.87
N TYR A 76 -14.13 -6.55 2.61
CA TYR A 76 -13.19 -6.55 1.50
C TYR A 76 -12.58 -5.17 1.27
N GLU A 77 -11.38 -5.16 0.70
CA GLU A 77 -10.78 -3.99 0.06
C GLU A 77 -10.07 -4.42 -1.24
N ILE A 78 -10.07 -3.53 -2.22
CA ILE A 78 -9.33 -3.73 -3.47
C ILE A 78 -7.84 -3.88 -3.15
N ASP A 79 -7.22 -4.90 -3.70
CA ASP A 79 -5.80 -5.20 -3.55
C ASP A 79 -4.86 -3.99 -3.65
N ILE A 80 -5.05 -3.16 -4.68
CA ILE A 80 -4.26 -1.94 -4.92
C ILE A 80 -4.42 -0.91 -3.78
N ALA A 81 -5.54 -0.94 -3.06
CA ALA A 81 -5.84 -0.01 -1.97
C ALA A 81 -5.45 -0.56 -0.57
N MET A 82 -4.83 -1.73 -0.51
CA MET A 82 -4.40 -2.31 0.77
C MET A 82 -3.06 -1.75 1.29
N HIS A 83 -2.21 -1.25 0.39
CA HIS A 83 -0.91 -0.72 0.76
C HIS A 83 -1.06 0.76 1.16
N LYS A 84 -0.64 1.09 2.39
CA LYS A 84 -0.55 2.49 2.83
C LYS A 84 0.39 3.21 1.90
N ARG A 85 -0.14 4.07 1.03
CA ARG A 85 0.71 4.86 0.14
C ARG A 85 1.59 5.76 0.97
N THR A 86 2.89 5.61 0.76
CA THR A 86 3.77 6.74 1.03
C THR A 86 3.41 7.86 0.05
N PRO A 87 3.49 9.13 0.46
CA PRO A 87 3.19 10.24 -0.43
C PRO A 87 4.02 10.18 -1.72
N VAL A 88 3.35 10.11 -2.87
CA VAL A 88 3.97 10.02 -4.20
C VAL A 88 4.49 11.39 -4.68
N LYS A 89 3.95 12.47 -4.11
CA LYS A 89 4.26 13.84 -4.52
C LYS A 89 5.76 14.13 -4.38
N GLY A 90 6.43 14.36 -5.51
CA GLY A 90 7.87 14.65 -5.57
C GLY A 90 8.76 13.43 -5.84
N ARG A 91 8.20 12.23 -5.97
CA ARG A 91 8.92 11.02 -6.41
C ARG A 91 8.99 10.94 -7.93
N ARG A 92 10.07 10.39 -8.45
CA ARG A 92 10.19 10.03 -9.87
C ARG A 92 9.48 8.70 -10.12
N HIS A 93 8.76 8.59 -11.23
CA HIS A 93 8.20 7.31 -11.70
C HIS A 93 9.16 6.71 -12.72
N ILE A 94 9.39 5.40 -12.70
CA ILE A 94 10.36 4.71 -13.56
C ILE A 94 10.15 4.99 -15.05
N ASP A 95 8.90 5.04 -15.51
CA ASP A 95 8.56 5.37 -16.92
C ASP A 95 8.96 6.80 -17.35
N GLN A 96 9.28 7.68 -16.41
CA GLN A 96 9.67 9.07 -16.66
C GLN A 96 11.19 9.28 -16.59
N ILE A 97 11.95 8.22 -16.27
CA ILE A 97 13.40 8.26 -16.12
C ILE A 97 14.03 7.69 -17.40
N ASP A 98 15.13 8.29 -17.85
CA ASP A 98 15.94 7.71 -18.92
C ASP A 98 16.44 6.31 -18.48
N PRO A 99 16.25 5.24 -19.28
CA PRO A 99 16.72 3.90 -18.93
C PRO A 99 18.19 3.81 -18.52
N MET A 100 19.07 4.70 -19.01
CA MET A 100 20.48 4.76 -18.62
C MET A 100 20.71 5.42 -17.25
N GLU A 101 19.71 6.11 -16.72
CA GLU A 101 19.76 6.84 -15.44
C GLU A 101 18.95 6.15 -14.33
N ILE A 102 18.32 4.99 -14.59
CA ILE A 102 17.57 4.25 -13.58
C ILE A 102 18.54 3.73 -12.51
N ASN A 103 18.43 4.30 -11.31
CA ASN A 103 19.16 3.92 -10.11
C ASN A 103 18.27 4.12 -8.88
N GLY A 104 18.60 3.44 -7.78
CA GLY A 104 17.84 3.49 -6.53
C GLY A 104 16.87 2.31 -6.35
N TYR A 105 15.93 2.47 -5.42
CA TYR A 105 14.90 1.49 -5.09
C TYR A 105 13.54 2.01 -5.55
N PHE A 106 12.70 1.12 -6.06
CA PHE A 106 11.37 1.48 -6.57
C PHE A 106 10.33 0.58 -5.90
N ASP A 107 9.15 1.15 -5.63
CA ASP A 107 8.00 0.38 -5.16
C ASP A 107 7.37 -0.44 -6.30
N ASP A 108 6.38 -1.26 -5.95
CA ASP A 108 5.63 -2.10 -6.90
C ASP A 108 4.79 -1.28 -7.90
N ASP A 109 4.47 -0.04 -7.53
CA ASP A 109 3.82 0.97 -8.36
C ASP A 109 4.83 1.72 -9.27
N GLY A 110 6.13 1.43 -9.21
CA GLY A 110 7.16 2.02 -10.06
C GLY A 110 7.66 3.40 -9.64
N TYR A 111 7.34 3.86 -8.43
CA TYR A 111 7.84 5.12 -7.88
C TYR A 111 9.11 4.91 -7.05
N GLU A 112 10.04 5.84 -7.19
CA GLU A 112 11.31 5.82 -6.45
C GLU A 112 11.08 5.99 -4.94
N ILE A 113 11.68 5.09 -4.16
CA ILE A 113 11.69 5.11 -2.70
C ILE A 113 12.92 5.88 -2.22
N ASN A 114 12.69 6.95 -1.46
CA ASN A 114 13.77 7.63 -0.75
C ASN A 114 14.15 6.84 0.52
N MET A 115 15.29 6.16 0.49
CA MET A 115 15.81 5.36 1.60
C MET A 115 16.08 6.16 2.88
N ASP A 116 16.32 7.47 2.79
CA ASP A 116 16.52 8.33 3.97
C ASP A 116 15.22 8.53 4.78
N LEU A 117 14.07 8.33 4.12
CA LEU A 117 12.75 8.41 4.76
C LEU A 117 12.27 7.05 5.27
N VAL A 118 12.96 5.96 4.93
CA VAL A 118 12.67 4.63 5.44
C VAL A 118 13.37 4.50 6.79
N PRO A 119 12.64 4.50 7.93
CA PRO A 119 13.24 4.36 9.24
C PRO A 119 13.98 3.03 9.31
N LYS A 120 15.15 3.04 9.94
CA LYS A 120 15.92 1.83 10.16
C LYS A 120 15.37 1.12 11.40
N PRO A 121 14.86 -0.12 11.27
CA PRO A 121 14.36 -0.89 12.41
C PRO A 121 15.47 -1.15 13.44
N ASP A 122 15.12 -1.22 14.73
CA ASP A 122 16.09 -1.50 15.81
C ASP A 122 16.90 -2.78 15.56
N LEU A 123 16.25 -3.82 15.00
CA LEU A 123 16.91 -5.07 14.60
C LEU A 123 18.02 -4.85 13.56
N CYS A 124 17.86 -3.91 12.63
CA CYS A 124 18.91 -3.61 11.66
C CYS A 124 20.11 -2.94 12.36
N ILE A 125 19.86 -2.00 13.26
CA ILE A 125 20.91 -1.24 13.97
C ILE A 125 21.82 -2.17 14.79
N THR A 126 21.26 -3.24 15.37
CA THR A 126 22.01 -4.23 16.17
C THR A 126 22.53 -5.41 15.35
N CYS A 127 22.36 -5.42 14.03
CA CYS A 127 22.77 -6.53 13.17
C CYS A 127 24.29 -6.52 12.90
N VAL A 128 24.90 -7.69 12.69
CA VAL A 128 26.28 -7.80 12.18
C VAL A 128 26.43 -7.29 10.75
N HIS A 129 25.36 -7.37 9.95
CA HIS A 129 25.35 -7.02 8.52
C HIS A 129 25.11 -5.53 8.26
N GLU A 130 24.84 -4.74 9.30
CA GLU A 130 24.50 -3.32 9.20
C GLU A 130 25.51 -2.50 8.38
N ASP A 131 26.80 -2.81 8.54
CA ASP A 131 27.91 -2.11 7.90
C ASP A 131 28.54 -2.93 6.75
N ASP A 132 27.93 -4.04 6.34
CA ASP A 132 28.45 -4.92 5.28
C ASP A 132 27.93 -4.51 3.89
N PRO A 133 28.79 -3.93 3.02
CA PRO A 133 28.39 -3.46 1.70
C PRO A 133 27.89 -4.58 0.78
N ASN A 134 28.25 -5.84 1.05
CA ASN A 134 27.77 -6.97 0.25
C ASN A 134 26.29 -7.28 0.51
N THR A 135 25.75 -6.86 1.66
CA THR A 135 24.37 -7.09 2.06
C THR A 135 23.49 -5.85 1.97
N GLU A 136 24.07 -4.67 1.73
CA GLU A 136 23.37 -3.38 1.73
C GLU A 136 22.11 -3.40 0.85
N ILE A 137 22.21 -3.91 -0.37
CA ILE A 137 21.09 -3.98 -1.31
C ILE A 137 19.97 -4.85 -0.76
N ILE A 138 20.30 -6.05 -0.25
CA ILE A 138 19.32 -7.00 0.28
C ILE A 138 18.67 -6.43 1.56
N CYS A 139 19.45 -5.87 2.48
CA CYS A 139 18.94 -5.26 3.70
C CYS A 139 17.98 -4.10 3.40
N ASN A 140 18.31 -3.26 2.41
CA ASN A 140 17.44 -2.17 1.98
C ASN A 140 16.15 -2.69 1.34
N LEU A 141 16.21 -3.72 0.50
CA LEU A 141 15.01 -4.37 -0.06
C LEU A 141 14.10 -4.93 1.03
N THR A 142 14.65 -5.65 2.03
CA THR A 142 13.88 -6.17 3.17
C THR A 142 13.23 -5.05 3.97
N ARG A 143 13.92 -3.92 4.19
CA ARG A 143 13.35 -2.76 4.87
C ARG A 143 12.21 -2.12 4.09
N CYS A 144 12.32 -2.05 2.75
CA CYS A 144 11.28 -1.50 1.89
C CYS A 144 10.02 -2.36 1.85
N ASP A 145 10.17 -3.69 1.85
CA ASP A 145 9.04 -4.64 1.78
C ASP A 145 8.13 -4.55 3.02
N ASP A 146 8.75 -4.46 4.21
CA ASP A 146 8.03 -4.35 5.48
C ASP A 146 7.57 -2.91 5.82
N TYR A 147 7.98 -1.91 5.04
CA TYR A 147 7.72 -0.50 5.36
C TYR A 147 6.21 -0.19 5.35
N GLY A 148 5.65 0.02 6.56
CA GLY A 148 4.23 0.32 6.75
C GLY A 148 3.30 -0.89 6.84
N ASN A 149 3.84 -2.11 6.72
CA ASN A 149 3.06 -3.36 6.61
C ASN A 149 2.97 -4.19 7.91
N GLY A 150 3.53 -3.72 9.04
CA GLY A 150 3.42 -4.41 10.33
C GLY A 150 4.73 -4.36 11.13
N PRO A 151 4.95 -5.31 12.06
CA PRO A 151 6.25 -5.48 12.71
C PRO A 151 7.29 -5.97 11.70
N PHE A 152 8.48 -5.38 11.71
CA PHE A 152 9.59 -5.77 10.85
C PHE A 152 10.12 -7.17 11.19
N ILE A 153 10.32 -8.02 10.18
CA ILE A 153 10.84 -9.39 10.34
C ILE A 153 12.01 -9.61 9.37
N CYS A 154 13.21 -9.85 9.90
CA CYS A 154 14.37 -10.23 9.11
C CYS A 154 14.82 -11.66 9.46
N HIS A 155 14.81 -12.55 8.47
CA HIS A 155 15.17 -13.96 8.66
C HIS A 155 16.68 -14.25 8.71
N ASP A 156 17.53 -13.29 8.30
CA ASP A 156 18.99 -13.41 8.37
C ASP A 156 19.60 -12.48 9.43
N TYR A 157 18.78 -11.98 10.38
CA TYR A 157 19.27 -11.16 11.47
C TYR A 157 20.25 -11.94 12.36
N ARG A 158 21.39 -11.32 12.66
CA ARG A 158 22.35 -11.81 13.66
C ARG A 158 22.78 -10.65 14.54
N ASN A 159 22.60 -10.80 15.85
CA ASN A 159 22.95 -9.77 16.81
C ASN A 159 24.48 -9.63 16.89
N ARG A 160 24.98 -8.40 16.75
CA ARG A 160 26.42 -8.10 16.85
C ARG A 160 27.00 -8.26 18.26
N ASN A 161 26.14 -8.33 19.26
CA ASN A 161 26.49 -8.48 20.67
C ASN A 161 26.13 -9.88 21.25
N ALA A 162 25.75 -10.84 20.40
CA ALA A 162 25.44 -12.22 20.83
C ALA A 162 26.67 -13.13 20.82
#